data_AF-A0A961X1D1-F1
#
_entry.id   AF-A0A961X1D1-F1
#
_cell.length_a   1.000
_cell.length_b   1.000
_cell.length_c   1.000
_cell.angle_alpha   90.00
_cell.angle_beta   90.00
_cell.angle_gamma   90.00
#
_symmetry.space_group_name_H-M   'P 1'
#
loop_
_entity.id
_entity.type
_entity.pdbx_description
1 polymer ?
#
loop_
_entity_poly.entity_id
_entity_poly.type
_entity_poly.pdbx_seq_one_letter_code
_entity_poly.pdbx_strand_id
1 'polypeptide(L)'
;MKTYILTFIVNNARMPDLENFVRYSPHIRAYWNHIPLVYCVKSELTAAQLREKIEPFFPQGGFMVAELNAANVDGRLPEDAWKWFYAAPPPSGGLGMLGGSNALIGNPTALGGLGLLGQDPPKSTGLFGGLGLPEAPKGGLFEGLGKKEKK
;
A
#
# COMPACT_ATOMS: atom_id res chain seq x y z
N MET A 1 -1.89 21.07 -13.13
CA MET A 1 -2.35 19.82 -12.48
C MET A 1 -2.38 20.04 -10.99
N LYS A 2 -3.36 19.47 -10.29
CA LYS A 2 -3.60 19.74 -8.87
C LYS A 2 -3.31 18.50 -8.04
N THR A 3 -2.86 18.70 -6.81
CA THR A 3 -2.66 17.63 -5.83
C THR A 3 -3.88 17.62 -4.91
N TYR A 4 -4.38 16.43 -4.61
CA TYR A 4 -5.51 16.23 -3.73
C TYR A 4 -5.13 15.23 -2.64
N ILE A 5 -5.70 15.42 -1.47
CA ILE A 5 -5.72 14.42 -0.40
C ILE A 5 -7.11 13.80 -0.35
N LEU A 6 -7.14 12.48 -0.33
CA LEU A 6 -8.31 11.64 -0.11
C LEU A 6 -8.13 10.94 1.24
N THR A 7 -9.11 11.10 2.11
CA THR A 7 -9.23 10.34 3.36
C THR A 7 -10.68 9.91 3.55
N PHE A 8 -10.90 8.83 4.30
CA PHE A 8 -12.20 8.20 4.40
C PHE A 8 -12.34 7.35 5.67
N ILE A 9 -13.59 7.03 5.98
CA ILE A 9 -13.98 6.09 7.02
C ILE A 9 -14.03 4.69 6.38
N VAL A 10 -13.31 3.72 6.95
CA VAL A 10 -13.14 2.38 6.36
C VAL A 10 -14.45 1.58 6.27
N ASN A 11 -15.45 1.92 7.08
CA ASN A 11 -16.70 1.17 7.18
C ASN A 11 -17.37 1.03 5.80
N ASN A 12 -17.42 -0.20 5.30
CA ASN A 12 -18.01 -0.57 4.00
C ASN A 12 -17.34 0.08 2.77
N ALA A 13 -16.10 0.54 2.89
CA ALA A 13 -15.31 1.00 1.75
C ALA A 13 -14.89 -0.19 0.88
N ARG A 14 -15.08 -0.08 -0.44
CA ARG A 14 -14.63 -1.07 -1.43
C ARG A 14 -13.15 -0.86 -1.75
N MET A 15 -12.28 -1.19 -0.78
CA MET A 15 -10.85 -0.91 -0.84
C MET A 15 -10.14 -1.45 -2.10
N PRO A 16 -10.36 -2.71 -2.54
CA PRO A 16 -9.71 -3.21 -3.75
C PRO A 16 -10.07 -2.42 -5.01
N ASP A 17 -11.32 -1.97 -5.12
CA ASP A 17 -11.80 -1.19 -6.26
C ASP A 17 -11.20 0.23 -6.25
N LEU A 18 -11.10 0.84 -5.06
CA LEU A 18 -10.45 2.13 -4.88
C LEU A 18 -8.97 2.07 -5.24
N GLU A 19 -8.25 1.05 -4.77
CA GLU A 19 -6.83 0.87 -5.08
C GLU A 19 -6.60 0.66 -6.58
N ASN A 20 -7.46 -0.13 -7.24
CA ASN A 20 -7.43 -0.31 -8.69
C ASN A 20 -7.72 1.01 -9.42
N PHE A 21 -8.71 1.78 -8.97
CA PHE A 21 -8.99 3.10 -9.53
C PHE A 21 -7.77 4.02 -9.39
N VAL A 22 -7.18 4.14 -8.21
CA VAL A 22 -6.02 5.02 -8.00
C VAL A 22 -4.82 4.59 -8.85
N ARG A 23 -4.61 3.30 -9.04
CA ARG A 23 -3.46 2.76 -9.79
C ARG A 23 -3.62 2.85 -11.31
N TYR A 24 -4.82 2.60 -11.83
CA TYR A 24 -5.03 2.38 -13.26
C TYR A 24 -5.92 3.42 -13.93
N SER A 25 -6.57 4.31 -13.17
CA SER A 25 -7.43 5.33 -13.75
C SER A 25 -6.62 6.34 -14.57
N PRO A 26 -7.02 6.64 -15.82
CA PRO A 26 -6.36 7.66 -16.63
C PRO A 26 -6.51 9.07 -16.03
N HIS A 27 -7.44 9.25 -15.08
CA HIS A 27 -7.65 10.50 -14.37
C HIS A 27 -6.61 10.73 -13.26
N ILE A 28 -5.90 9.68 -12.82
CA ILE A 28 -4.87 9.75 -11.78
C ILE A 28 -3.52 9.62 -12.45
N ARG A 29 -2.72 10.70 -12.42
CA ARG A 29 -1.41 10.73 -13.06
C ARG A 29 -0.29 10.21 -12.17
N ALA A 30 -0.45 10.41 -10.87
CA ALA A 30 0.45 9.92 -9.83
C ALA A 30 -0.31 9.81 -8.51
N TYR A 31 0.12 8.90 -7.64
CA TYR A 31 -0.40 8.76 -6.29
C TYR A 31 0.72 8.49 -5.29
N TRP A 32 0.42 8.73 -4.01
CA TRP A 32 1.27 8.48 -2.86
C TRP A 32 0.37 8.03 -1.70
N ASN A 33 0.64 6.86 -1.10
CA ASN A 33 -0.22 6.24 -0.09
C ASN A 33 0.59 5.59 1.06
N HIS A 34 1.58 6.30 1.60
CA HIS A 34 2.42 5.79 2.69
C HIS A 34 1.87 6.11 4.09
N ILE A 35 0.75 6.84 4.19
CA ILE A 35 0.03 7.07 5.44
C ILE A 35 -1.26 6.24 5.41
N PRO A 36 -1.57 5.47 6.46
CA PRO A 36 -2.79 4.69 6.53
C PRO A 36 -4.04 5.56 6.26
N LEU A 37 -4.92 5.09 5.38
CA LEU A 37 -6.20 5.75 5.05
C LEU A 37 -6.06 7.15 4.44
N VAL A 38 -4.88 7.45 3.89
CA VAL A 38 -4.59 8.71 3.21
C VAL A 38 -4.01 8.40 1.84
N TYR A 39 -4.68 8.89 0.80
CA TYR A 39 -4.19 8.86 -0.56
C TYR A 39 -3.96 10.29 -1.02
N CYS A 40 -2.71 10.61 -1.34
CA CYS A 40 -2.39 11.82 -2.06
C CYS A 40 -2.37 11.49 -3.55
N VAL A 41 -3.17 12.17 -4.35
CA VAL A 41 -3.26 11.94 -5.79
C VAL A 41 -3.04 13.22 -6.54
N LYS A 42 -2.41 13.13 -7.71
CA LYS A 42 -2.32 14.26 -8.63
C LYS A 42 -3.23 14.00 -9.83
N SER A 43 -4.12 14.94 -10.11
CA SER A 43 -5.15 14.81 -11.14
C SER A 43 -5.37 16.12 -11.89
N GLU A 44 -5.86 16.01 -13.13
CA GLU A 44 -6.37 17.13 -13.92
C GLU A 44 -7.84 17.45 -13.59
N LEU A 45 -8.54 16.52 -12.93
CA LEU A 45 -9.90 16.73 -12.47
C LEU A 45 -9.96 17.76 -11.36
N THR A 46 -11.10 18.42 -11.22
CA THR A 46 -11.46 19.22 -10.05
C THR A 46 -11.80 18.34 -8.85
N ALA A 47 -11.77 18.88 -7.64
CA ALA A 47 -12.18 18.15 -6.43
C ALA A 47 -13.61 17.57 -6.54
N ALA A 48 -14.55 18.32 -7.15
CA ALA A 48 -15.93 17.87 -7.36
C ALA A 48 -16.03 16.68 -8.32
N GLN A 49 -15.31 16.72 -9.45
CA GLN A 49 -15.25 15.62 -10.40
C GLN A 49 -14.56 14.39 -9.80
N LEU A 50 -13.51 14.60 -9.01
CA LEU A 50 -12.82 13.51 -8.32
C LEU A 50 -13.74 12.86 -7.29
N ARG A 51 -14.50 13.66 -6.52
CA ARG A 51 -15.55 13.20 -5.59
C ARG A 51 -16.55 12.29 -6.30
N GLU A 52 -17.10 12.71 -7.43
CA GLU A 52 -18.06 11.92 -8.21
C GLU A 52 -17.49 10.57 -8.67
N LYS A 53 -16.21 10.54 -9.04
CA LYS A 53 -15.54 9.30 -9.49
C LYS A 53 -15.28 8.31 -8.35
N ILE A 54 -15.05 8.80 -7.13
CA ILE A 54 -14.72 7.94 -5.99
C ILE A 54 -15.91 7.59 -5.10
N GLU A 55 -17.00 8.36 -5.17
CA GLU A 55 -18.24 8.14 -4.43
C GLU A 55 -18.76 6.69 -4.50
N PRO A 56 -18.73 5.99 -5.66
CA PRO A 56 -19.17 4.60 -5.75
C PRO A 56 -18.38 3.60 -4.86
N PHE A 57 -17.17 3.95 -4.43
CA PHE A 57 -16.35 3.10 -3.56
C PHE A 57 -16.73 3.21 -2.07
N PHE A 58 -17.56 4.19 -1.71
CA PHE A 58 -17.97 4.48 -0.34
C PHE A 58 -19.50 4.49 -0.19
N PRO A 59 -20.20 3.37 -0.45
CA PRO A 59 -21.67 3.33 -0.52
C PRO A 59 -22.38 3.70 0.79
N GLN A 60 -21.70 3.56 1.93
CA GLN A 60 -22.24 3.86 3.27
C GLN A 60 -21.23 4.60 4.17
N GLY A 61 -20.08 4.98 3.60
CA GLY A 61 -18.95 5.56 4.33
C GLY A 61 -18.75 7.03 3.98
N GLY A 62 -18.24 7.81 4.93
CA GLY A 62 -17.81 9.17 4.67
C GLY A 62 -16.43 9.21 4.03
N PHE A 63 -16.22 10.12 3.08
CA PHE A 63 -14.91 10.43 2.53
C PHE A 63 -14.77 11.94 2.32
N MET A 64 -13.52 12.40 2.24
CA MET A 64 -13.18 13.79 1.98
C MET A 64 -12.14 13.85 0.88
N VAL A 65 -12.37 14.75 -0.09
CA VAL A 65 -11.40 15.16 -1.09
C VAL A 65 -11.07 16.62 -0.83
N ALA A 66 -9.80 16.91 -0.57
CA ALA A 66 -9.33 18.29 -0.41
C ALA A 66 -8.20 18.58 -1.38
N GLU A 67 -8.25 19.75 -2.03
CA GLU A 67 -7.16 20.24 -2.87
C GLU A 67 -6.00 20.73 -1.98
N LEU A 68 -4.81 20.21 -2.22
CA LEU A 68 -3.59 20.60 -1.52
C LEU A 68 -2.87 21.70 -2.29
N ASN A 69 -2.52 22.78 -1.60
CA ASN A 69 -1.56 23.75 -2.10
C ASN A 69 -0.15 23.22 -1.89
N ALA A 70 0.46 22.67 -2.95
CA ALA A 70 1.81 22.12 -2.89
C ALA A 70 2.89 23.14 -2.52
N ALA A 71 2.64 24.45 -2.69
CA ALA A 71 3.58 25.50 -2.29
C ALA A 71 3.50 25.84 -0.78
N ASN A 72 2.47 25.34 -0.09
CA ASN A 72 2.22 25.61 1.32
C ASN A 72 1.83 24.30 2.04
N VAL A 73 2.73 23.34 1.98
CA VAL A 73 2.61 22.02 2.61
C VAL A 73 3.89 21.78 3.39
N ASP A 74 3.76 21.38 4.65
CA ASP A 74 4.89 21.20 5.58
C ASP A 74 4.57 20.08 6.59
N GLY A 75 5.59 19.59 7.30
CA GLY A 75 5.46 18.58 8.34
C GLY A 75 6.73 17.72 8.52
N ARG A 76 6.54 16.50 9.01
CA ARG A 76 7.64 15.53 9.21
C ARG A 76 7.40 14.27 8.39
N LEU A 77 7.89 14.29 7.15
CA LEU A 77 7.91 13.13 6.25
C LEU A 77 9.35 12.86 5.77
N PRO A 78 9.65 11.64 5.30
CA PRO A 78 10.90 11.35 4.61
C PRO A 78 11.13 12.26 3.41
N GLU A 79 12.39 12.54 3.09
CA GLU A 79 12.78 13.45 1.99
C GLU A 79 12.14 13.06 0.66
N ASP A 80 12.07 11.76 0.35
CA ASP A 80 11.50 11.28 -0.91
C ASP A 80 9.99 11.52 -1.01
N ALA A 81 9.28 11.61 0.11
CA ALA A 81 7.87 12.00 0.11
C ALA A 81 7.74 13.47 -0.31
N TRP A 82 8.58 14.36 0.22
CA TRP A 82 8.59 15.77 -0.16
C TRP A 82 8.96 15.97 -1.63
N LYS A 83 9.93 15.22 -2.14
CA LYS A 83 10.25 15.20 -3.57
C LYS A 83 9.01 14.87 -4.40
N TRP A 84 8.18 13.92 -3.98
CA TRP A 84 6.93 13.61 -4.69
C TRP A 84 5.95 14.79 -4.69
N PHE A 85 5.75 15.48 -3.57
CA PHE A 85 4.82 16.62 -3.50
C PHE A 85 5.28 17.79 -4.38
N TYR A 86 6.58 18.09 -4.39
CA TYR A 86 7.14 19.21 -5.15
C TYR A 86 7.45 18.88 -6.61
N ALA A 87 7.52 17.59 -6.98
CA ALA A 87 7.77 17.19 -8.37
C ALA A 87 6.64 17.63 -9.30
N ALA A 88 7.01 18.07 -10.50
CA ALA A 88 6.06 18.23 -11.58
C ALA A 88 5.42 16.86 -11.92
N PRO A 89 4.15 16.85 -12.36
CA PRO A 89 3.53 15.67 -12.94
C PRO A 89 4.34 15.08 -14.10
N PRO A 90 4.29 13.76 -14.33
CA PRO A 90 4.69 13.23 -15.62
C PRO A 90 3.80 13.81 -16.73
N PRO A 91 4.34 14.09 -17.93
CA PRO A 91 3.55 14.59 -19.06
C PRO A 91 2.46 13.58 -19.44
N SER A 92 1.32 14.11 -19.87
CA SER A 92 0.10 13.41 -20.29
C SER A 92 0.35 12.47 -21.48
N GLY A 93 0.98 11.32 -21.24
CA GLY A 93 1.41 10.38 -22.28
C GLY A 93 2.46 9.37 -21.79
N GLY A 94 3.14 9.66 -20.70
CA GLY A 94 3.91 8.65 -19.97
C GLY A 94 2.97 7.80 -19.12
N LEU A 95 2.69 6.57 -19.54
CA LEU A 95 2.14 5.54 -18.65
C LEU A 95 2.95 5.55 -17.34
N GLY A 96 2.28 5.81 -16.23
CA GLY A 96 2.88 6.04 -14.93
C GLY A 96 3.77 4.89 -14.47
N MET A 97 5.07 5.02 -14.72
CA MET A 97 6.15 4.19 -14.16
C MET A 97 7.13 5.05 -13.34
N LEU A 98 6.72 6.25 -12.90
CA LEU A 98 7.45 7.08 -11.93
C LEU A 98 6.71 7.17 -10.58
N GLY A 99 6.02 6.08 -10.23
CA GLY A 99 5.69 5.72 -8.84
C GLY A 99 6.71 4.73 -8.27
N GLY A 100 7.99 4.85 -8.67
CA GLY A 100 8.97 3.79 -8.52
C GLY A 100 10.38 4.28 -8.26
N SER A 101 10.59 5.05 -7.20
CA SER A 101 11.88 4.98 -6.49
C SER A 101 11.81 4.05 -5.27
N ASN A 102 10.65 3.43 -4.98
CA ASN A 102 10.49 2.46 -3.89
C ASN A 102 9.57 1.27 -4.21
N ALA A 103 9.52 0.80 -5.47
CA ALA A 103 9.07 -0.57 -5.74
C ALA A 103 10.11 -1.64 -5.31
N LEU A 104 11.25 -1.24 -4.70
CA LEU A 104 12.32 -2.13 -4.25
C LEU A 104 12.84 -1.89 -2.82
N ILE A 105 12.23 -1.03 -1.99
CA ILE A 105 12.60 -0.96 -0.57
C ILE A 105 11.35 -0.95 0.30
N GLY A 106 11.08 -2.10 0.92
CA GLY A 106 10.39 -2.18 2.21
C GLY A 106 8.88 -2.29 2.18
N ASN A 107 8.33 -3.30 1.50
CA ASN A 107 7.08 -3.89 1.97
C ASN A 107 7.43 -5.01 2.96
N PRO A 108 7.25 -4.87 4.29
CA PRO A 108 7.40 -5.99 5.22
C PRO A 108 6.27 -7.03 5.09
N THR A 109 5.32 -6.86 4.17
CA THR A 109 4.18 -7.78 3.98
C THR A 109 4.34 -8.72 2.79
N ALA A 110 5.51 -8.76 2.14
CA ALA A 110 5.78 -9.67 1.01
C ALA A 110 6.91 -10.65 1.37
N LEU A 111 6.66 -11.54 2.34
CA LEU A 111 7.52 -12.68 2.64
C LEU A 111 6.66 -13.94 2.68
N GLY A 112 6.47 -14.54 1.51
CA GLY A 112 5.74 -15.78 1.34
C GLY A 112 5.45 -16.09 -0.12
N GLY A 113 6.40 -16.76 -0.80
CA GLY A 113 6.12 -17.49 -2.04
C GLY A 113 6.97 -17.07 -3.24
N LEU A 114 8.23 -17.51 -3.26
CA LEU A 114 9.04 -17.57 -4.47
C LEU A 114 9.59 -18.99 -4.59
N GLY A 115 9.27 -19.65 -5.71
CA GLY A 115 9.78 -20.98 -6.11
C GLY A 115 8.66 -21.82 -6.75
N LEU A 116 8.80 -22.42 -7.93
CA LEU A 116 9.96 -22.62 -8.79
C LEU A 116 9.48 -23.08 -10.17
N LEU A 117 10.12 -22.58 -11.24
CA LEU A 117 10.10 -23.19 -12.57
C LEU A 117 10.68 -24.61 -12.49
N GLY A 118 9.99 -25.58 -13.11
CA GLY A 118 10.54 -26.89 -13.40
C GLY A 118 11.29 -26.90 -14.72
N GLN A 119 12.57 -27.32 -14.69
CA GLN A 119 13.27 -28.03 -15.76
C GLN A 119 14.35 -28.94 -15.12
N ASP A 120 14.58 -30.05 -15.82
CA ASP A 120 15.10 -31.38 -15.43
C ASP A 120 16.52 -31.50 -14.79
N PRO A 121 16.86 -32.69 -14.21
CA PRO A 121 17.99 -32.90 -13.30
C PRO A 121 19.25 -33.45 -13.99
N PRO A 122 20.41 -33.38 -13.32
CA PRO A 122 21.41 -34.43 -13.46
C PRO A 122 22.00 -34.96 -12.13
N LYS A 123 21.95 -36.30 -12.03
CA LYS A 123 22.94 -37.28 -11.53
C LYS A 123 23.83 -36.94 -10.31
N SER A 124 23.57 -37.69 -9.23
CA SER A 124 24.51 -38.47 -8.38
C SER A 124 25.99 -38.06 -8.39
N THR A 125 26.60 -37.84 -7.21
CA THR A 125 27.60 -38.74 -6.55
C THR A 125 28.10 -38.16 -5.21
N GLY A 126 27.97 -38.94 -4.12
CA GLY A 126 28.81 -38.96 -2.88
C GLY A 126 28.81 -37.71 -1.98
N LEU A 127 29.17 -37.75 -0.69
CA LEU A 127 29.53 -38.80 0.28
C LEU A 127 29.65 -38.05 1.64
N PHE A 128 29.14 -38.62 2.73
CA PHE A 128 29.45 -38.32 4.15
C PHE A 128 29.11 -36.96 4.80
N GLY A 129 28.44 -37.06 5.96
CA GLY A 129 29.10 -36.65 7.21
C GLY A 129 28.40 -35.62 8.10
N GLY A 130 27.48 -36.09 8.95
CA GLY A 130 27.56 -35.88 10.41
C GLY A 130 27.11 -34.55 11.04
N LEU A 131 26.29 -34.70 12.10
CA LEU A 131 26.17 -33.84 13.30
C LEU A 131 25.51 -32.46 13.08
N GLY A 132 24.47 -32.02 13.79
CA GLY A 132 23.71 -32.54 14.93
C GLY A 132 22.70 -31.42 15.27
N LEU A 133 21.40 -31.75 15.30
CA LEU A 133 20.32 -30.81 15.61
C LEU A 133 20.02 -30.88 17.12
N PRO A 134 20.06 -29.76 17.86
CA PRO A 134 19.44 -29.71 19.19
C PRO A 134 17.92 -29.50 19.07
N GLU A 135 17.19 -30.35 19.79
CA GLU A 135 15.73 -30.34 19.97
C GLU A 135 15.22 -29.02 20.57
N ALA A 136 14.07 -28.56 20.06
CA ALA A 136 13.30 -27.46 20.65
C ALA A 136 12.42 -27.97 21.82
N PRO A 137 12.34 -27.24 22.95
CA PRO A 137 11.46 -27.61 24.05
C PRO A 137 9.98 -27.30 23.74
N LYS A 138 9.14 -28.27 24.11
CA LYS A 138 7.67 -28.22 24.12
C LYS A 138 7.17 -27.55 25.42
N GLY A 139 6.16 -26.70 25.31
CA GLY A 139 5.34 -26.21 26.45
C GLY A 139 5.07 -24.70 26.36
N GLY A 140 3.90 -24.15 26.67
CA GLY A 140 2.62 -24.67 27.16
C GLY A 140 1.50 -23.84 26.51
N LEU A 141 0.40 -24.48 26.11
CA LEU A 141 -0.82 -24.70 26.89
C LEU A 141 -1.53 -23.41 27.32
N PHE A 142 -2.63 -23.16 26.62
CA PHE A 142 -3.73 -22.25 26.94
C PHE A 142 -4.36 -22.56 28.31
N GLU A 143 -4.44 -21.56 29.18
CA GLU A 143 -5.43 -21.37 30.25
C GLU A 143 -5.48 -19.85 30.50
N GLY A 144 -6.57 -19.12 30.70
CA GLY A 144 -7.98 -19.42 30.78
C GLY A 144 -8.71 -18.11 31.13
N LEU A 145 -9.78 -17.82 30.39
CA LEU A 145 -11.09 -17.40 30.87
C LEU A 145 -11.20 -16.57 32.19
N GLY A 146 -11.55 -15.28 32.04
CA GLY A 146 -12.83 -14.71 32.50
C GLY A 146 -13.18 -14.70 34.00
N LYS A 147 -13.28 -13.49 34.58
CA LYS A 147 -14.27 -13.12 35.62
C LYS A 147 -14.72 -11.67 35.35
N LYS A 148 -15.90 -11.46 34.76
CA LYS A 148 -17.22 -11.27 35.38
C LYS A 148 -17.34 -10.06 36.32
N GLU A 149 -18.09 -9.08 35.80
CA GLU A 149 -18.90 -8.07 36.48
C GLU A 149 -19.82 -8.62 37.59
N LYS A 150 -20.38 -7.66 38.34
CA LYS A 150 -21.35 -7.64 39.45
C LYS A 150 -20.63 -7.30 40.76
N LYS A 151 -20.97 -6.21 41.45
CA LYS A 151 -22.28 -5.60 41.66
C LYS A 151 -22.12 -4.16 42.14
#